data_AF-A0A1X7PI74-F1
#
_entry.id   AF-A0A1X7PI74-F1
#
_cell.length_a   1.000
_cell.length_b   1.000
_cell.length_c   1.000
_cell.angle_alpha   90.00
_cell.angle_beta   90.00
_cell.angle_gamma   90.00
#
_symmetry.space_group_name_H-M   'P 1'
#
loop_
_entity.id
_entity.type
_entity.pdbx_description
1 polymer ?
#
loop_
_entity_poly.entity_id
_entity_poly.type
_entity_poly.pdbx_seq_one_letter_code
_entity_poly.pdbx_strand_id
1 'polypeptide(L)'
;MRLALAVLLAFAASPALAATCAPVSTEARILASVDYDDIHPDWSDGSRIGLSWSLDLLGEEEGEDGDYYLIGDLVDPSGDVVTESVFVSAMEWECDAD
;
A
#
# COMPACT_ATOMS: atom_id res chain seq x y z
N MET A 1 51.38 21.82 -0.57
CA MET A 1 50.32 21.76 0.47
C MET A 1 49.18 22.63 -0.03
N ARG A 2 47.96 22.18 -0.32
CA ARG A 2 47.14 21.08 0.24
C ARG A 2 46.21 20.56 -0.88
N LEU A 3 46.11 19.24 -1.04
CA LEU A 3 45.05 18.60 -1.83
C LEU A 3 43.72 18.81 -1.09
N ALA A 4 42.72 19.38 -1.76
CA ALA A 4 41.35 19.38 -1.27
C ALA A 4 40.70 18.06 -1.68
N LEU A 5 40.46 17.20 -0.69
CA LEU A 5 39.77 15.93 -0.85
C LEU A 5 38.26 16.22 -0.90
N ALA A 6 37.66 16.13 -2.09
CA ALA A 6 36.20 16.21 -2.23
C ALA A 6 35.60 14.88 -1.78
N VAL A 7 34.96 14.89 -0.61
CA VAL A 7 34.21 13.74 -0.07
C VAL A 7 32.90 13.66 -0.83
N LEU A 8 32.79 12.69 -1.75
CA LEU A 8 31.53 12.29 -2.37
C LEU A 8 30.71 11.51 -1.35
N LEU A 9 29.72 12.17 -0.74
CA LEU A 9 28.66 11.52 0.03
C LEU A 9 27.78 10.74 -0.95
N ALA A 10 28.04 9.46 -1.13
CA ALA A 10 27.08 8.54 -1.74
C ALA A 10 25.95 8.31 -0.73
N PHE A 11 24.82 8.97 -0.92
CA PHE A 11 23.57 8.57 -0.27
C PHE A 11 23.18 7.21 -0.83
N ALA A 12 23.39 6.15 -0.05
CA ALA A 12 22.79 4.86 -0.33
C ALA A 12 21.28 5.01 -0.05
N ALA A 13 20.48 5.19 -1.09
CA ALA A 13 19.04 4.96 -1.00
C ALA A 13 18.86 3.46 -0.74
N SER A 14 18.41 3.09 0.46
CA SER A 14 17.95 1.73 0.71
C SER A 14 16.81 1.45 -0.28
N PRO A 15 16.82 0.32 -1.00
CA PRO A 15 15.62 -0.10 -1.72
C PRO A 15 14.54 -0.28 -0.66
N ALA A 16 13.46 0.51 -0.74
CA ALA A 16 12.22 0.11 -0.10
C ALA A 16 11.88 -1.24 -0.72
N LEU A 17 11.98 -2.31 0.07
CA LEU A 17 11.53 -3.62 -0.38
C LEU A 17 10.06 -3.45 -0.72
N ALA A 18 9.72 -3.69 -1.98
CA ALA A 18 8.33 -3.69 -2.41
C ALA A 18 7.63 -4.81 -1.63
N ALA A 19 6.85 -4.43 -0.62
CA ALA A 19 6.06 -5.37 0.15
C ALA A 19 4.76 -5.62 -0.60
N THR A 20 4.32 -6.88 -0.63
CA THR A 20 2.99 -7.24 -1.13
C THR A 20 2.12 -7.57 0.07
N CYS A 21 0.90 -7.04 0.08
CA CYS A 21 -0.07 -7.29 1.13
C CYS A 21 -1.26 -8.10 0.59
N ALA A 22 -1.85 -8.94 1.42
CA ALA A 22 -3.02 -9.74 1.09
C ALA A 22 -4.18 -9.43 2.05
N PRO A 23 -5.44 -9.45 1.57
CA PRO A 23 -6.58 -9.21 2.45
C PRO A 23 -6.77 -10.41 3.39
N VAL A 24 -7.00 -10.14 4.68
CA VAL A 24 -7.20 -11.21 5.69
C VAL A 24 -8.60 -11.82 5.64
N SER A 25 -9.55 -11.13 5.00
CA SER A 25 -10.93 -11.58 4.82
C SER A 25 -11.56 -11.03 3.54
N THR A 26 -12.68 -11.61 3.10
CA THR A 26 -13.47 -11.07 1.97
C THR A 26 -14.30 -9.84 2.33
N GLU A 27 -14.15 -9.32 3.55
CA GLU A 27 -14.81 -8.09 4.02
C GLU A 27 -13.89 -6.87 3.94
N ALA A 28 -12.62 -7.08 3.56
CA ALA A 28 -11.65 -6.01 3.37
C ALA A 28 -12.15 -4.98 2.35
N ARG A 29 -11.96 -3.70 2.68
CA ARG A 29 -12.47 -2.57 1.90
C ARG A 29 -11.38 -1.94 1.07
N ILE A 30 -11.80 -1.39 -0.06
CA ILE A 30 -10.99 -0.52 -0.92
C ILE A 30 -11.54 0.89 -0.79
N LEU A 31 -10.69 1.82 -0.37
CA LEU A 31 -11.04 3.18 0.01
C LEU A 31 -10.42 4.18 -0.98
N ALA A 32 -11.05 5.34 -1.12
CA ALA A 32 -10.55 6.46 -1.93
C ALA A 32 -9.61 7.40 -1.14
N SER A 33 -9.62 7.33 0.18
CA SER A 33 -8.75 8.12 1.07
C SER A 33 -8.53 7.41 2.41
N VAL A 34 -7.80 8.05 3.33
CA VAL A 34 -7.57 7.60 4.72
C VAL A 34 -8.79 7.77 5.65
N ASP A 35 -9.99 7.61 5.09
CA ASP A 35 -11.27 7.62 5.79
C ASP A 35 -11.98 6.29 5.51
N TYR A 36 -12.23 5.51 6.55
CA TYR A 36 -12.89 4.19 6.44
C TYR A 36 -14.29 4.25 5.83
N ASP A 37 -14.96 5.41 5.92
CA ASP A 37 -16.28 5.63 5.32
C ASP A 37 -16.20 6.11 3.85
N ASP A 38 -15.02 6.46 3.33
CA ASP A 38 -14.79 6.91 1.96
C ASP A 38 -14.50 5.73 1.01
N ILE A 39 -15.52 4.90 0.77
CA ILE A 39 -15.41 3.73 -0.10
C ILE A 39 -15.09 4.14 -1.54
N HIS A 40 -14.09 3.50 -2.14
CA HIS A 40 -13.73 3.76 -3.54
C HIS A 40 -14.94 3.51 -4.46
N PRO A 41 -15.23 4.39 -5.43
CA PRO A 41 -16.45 4.31 -6.25
C PRO A 41 -16.59 2.98 -6.99
N ASP A 42 -15.48 2.44 -7.51
CA ASP A 42 -15.44 1.12 -8.19
C ASP A 42 -15.77 -0.07 -7.26
N TRP A 43 -15.82 0.18 -5.95
CA TRP A 43 -16.00 -0.83 -4.89
C TRP A 43 -17.17 -0.51 -3.93
N SER A 44 -18.01 0.47 -4.26
CA SER A 44 -19.02 1.06 -3.36
C SER A 44 -20.26 0.18 -3.02
N ASP A 45 -20.57 -0.86 -3.79
CA ASP A 45 -21.87 -1.56 -3.74
C ASP A 45 -21.79 -3.10 -3.51
N GLY A 46 -20.87 -3.55 -2.65
CA GLY A 46 -20.74 -4.98 -2.32
C GLY A 46 -19.85 -5.76 -3.29
N SER A 47 -19.02 -5.06 -4.05
CA SER A 47 -17.83 -5.60 -4.70
C SER A 47 -16.94 -6.22 -3.63
N ARG A 48 -17.02 -7.55 -3.48
CA ARG A 48 -16.20 -8.27 -2.51
C ARG A 48 -14.86 -8.57 -3.13
N ILE A 49 -13.80 -8.22 -2.41
CA ILE A 49 -12.47 -8.68 -2.75
C ILE A 49 -12.29 -10.14 -2.31
N GLY A 50 -11.68 -10.94 -3.18
CA GLY A 50 -11.32 -12.32 -2.85
C GLY A 50 -9.97 -12.39 -2.14
N LEU A 51 -9.70 -13.49 -1.44
CA LEU A 51 -8.40 -13.72 -0.76
C LEU A 51 -7.21 -13.94 -1.72
N SER A 52 -7.47 -14.02 -3.02
CA SER A 52 -6.46 -14.16 -4.07
C SER A 52 -6.02 -12.82 -4.68
N TRP A 53 -6.51 -11.72 -4.13
CA TRP A 53 -6.08 -10.37 -4.50
C TRP A 53 -4.88 -9.96 -3.67
N SER A 54 -4.11 -8.99 -4.16
CA SER A 54 -3.01 -8.41 -3.42
C SER A 54 -2.93 -6.89 -3.61
N LEU A 55 -2.16 -6.25 -2.74
CA LEU A 55 -1.82 -4.84 -2.80
C LEU A 55 -0.30 -4.73 -2.91
N ASP A 56 0.17 -4.10 -3.98
CA ASP A 56 1.58 -3.73 -4.10
C ASP A 56 1.80 -2.43 -3.31
N LEU A 57 2.50 -2.54 -2.18
CA LEU A 57 2.61 -1.46 -1.19
C LEU A 57 3.48 -0.32 -1.71
N LEU A 58 2.92 0.89 -1.70
CA LEU A 58 3.59 2.14 -2.02
C LEU A 58 3.93 2.95 -0.76
N GLY A 59 3.14 2.80 0.31
CA GLY A 59 3.37 3.49 1.58
C GLY A 59 2.27 3.26 2.60
N GLU A 60 2.34 4.03 3.69
CA GLU A 60 1.38 4.01 4.79
C GLU A 60 1.08 5.44 5.26
N GLU A 61 -0.13 5.68 5.74
CA GLU A 61 -0.58 6.98 6.27
C GLU A 61 -1.49 6.77 7.49
N GLU A 62 -1.39 7.65 8.49
CA GLU A 62 -2.25 7.65 9.68
C GLU A 62 -3.51 8.47 9.37
N GLY A 63 -4.68 7.86 9.56
CA GLY A 63 -5.98 8.52 9.38
C GLY A 63 -6.34 9.45 10.54
N GLU A 64 -7.39 10.25 10.36
CA GLU A 64 -7.89 11.14 11.43
C GLU A 64 -8.49 10.37 12.62
N ASP A 65 -8.82 9.09 12.42
CA ASP A 65 -9.27 8.13 13.44
C ASP A 65 -8.12 7.55 14.29
N GLY A 66 -6.87 7.77 13.90
CA GLY A 66 -5.67 7.22 14.54
C GLY A 66 -5.32 5.80 14.10
N ASP A 67 -6.01 5.26 13.09
CA ASP A 67 -5.67 3.98 12.47
C ASP A 67 -4.69 4.18 11.31
N TYR A 68 -3.97 3.12 10.95
CA TYR A 68 -3.05 3.14 9.80
C TYR A 68 -3.71 2.57 8.56
N TYR A 69 -3.45 3.25 7.44
CA TYR A 69 -3.92 2.88 6.11
C TYR A 69 -2.72 2.60 5.22
N LEU A 70 -2.83 1.53 4.45
CA LEU A 70 -1.85 1.16 3.43
C LEU A 70 -2.25 1.81 2.11
N ILE A 71 -1.27 2.34 1.41
CA ILE A 71 -1.42 2.93 0.08
C ILE A 71 -0.74 1.99 -0.90
N GLY A 72 -1.44 1.59 -1.96
CA GLY A 72 -0.84 0.70 -2.94
C GLY A 72 -1.64 0.50 -4.22
N ASP A 73 -1.05 -0.27 -5.13
CA ASP A 73 -1.71 -0.67 -6.36
C ASP A 73 -2.44 -1.99 -6.15
N LEU A 74 -3.73 -2.01 -6.49
CA LEU A 74 -4.59 -3.18 -6.30
C LEU A 74 -4.42 -4.15 -7.46
N VAL A 75 -4.00 -5.37 -7.13
CA VAL A 75 -3.69 -6.44 -8.07
C VAL A 75 -4.75 -7.54 -7.99
N ASP A 76 -5.27 -7.92 -9.14
CA ASP A 76 -6.27 -8.97 -9.27
C ASP A 76 -5.66 -10.39 -9.24
N PRO A 77 -6.48 -11.46 -9.18
CA PRO A 77 -5.97 -12.83 -9.14
C PRO A 77 -5.25 -13.29 -10.42
N SER A 78 -5.35 -12.54 -11.51
CA SER A 78 -4.61 -12.78 -12.76
C SER A 78 -3.21 -12.17 -12.70
N GLY A 79 -2.93 -11.31 -11.71
CA GLY A 79 -1.70 -10.56 -11.54
C GLY A 79 -1.73 -9.18 -12.22
N ASP A 80 -2.91 -8.70 -12.63
CA ASP A 80 -3.06 -7.41 -13.29
C ASP A 80 -3.39 -6.31 -12.26
N VAL A 81 -2.76 -5.13 -12.40
CA VAL A 81 -3.15 -3.94 -11.65
C VAL A 81 -4.48 -3.43 -12.20
N VAL A 82 -5.52 -3.41 -11.37
CA VAL A 82 -6.86 -2.96 -11.77
C VAL A 82 -7.20 -1.57 -11.26
N THR A 83 -6.52 -1.11 -10.20
CA THR A 83 -6.70 0.24 -9.65
C THR A 83 -5.41 0.66 -8.95
N GLU A 84 -4.85 1.80 -9.36
CA GLU A 84 -3.61 2.33 -8.78
C GLU A 84 -3.90 3.18 -7.54
N SER A 85 -2.97 3.23 -6.59
CA SER A 85 -2.98 4.15 -5.45
C SER A 85 -4.28 4.17 -4.64
N VAL A 86 -4.81 2.98 -4.32
CA VAL A 86 -5.95 2.83 -3.41
C VAL A 86 -5.49 2.87 -1.95
N PHE A 87 -6.44 3.15 -1.07
CA PHE A 87 -6.24 3.06 0.37
C PHE A 87 -6.92 1.81 0.90
N VAL A 88 -6.28 1.10 1.83
CA VAL A 88 -6.88 -0.02 2.56
C VAL A 88 -6.50 0.05 4.03
N SER A 89 -7.36 -0.45 4.93
CA SER A 89 -7.01 -0.48 6.36
C SER A 89 -5.90 -1.50 6.62
N ALA A 90 -4.87 -1.10 7.37
CA ALA A 90 -3.80 -2.02 7.81
C ALA A 90 -4.30 -3.14 8.73
N MET A 91 -5.52 -3.02 9.28
CA MET A 91 -6.16 -4.09 10.07
C MET A 91 -6.82 -5.17 9.19
N GLU A 92 -7.12 -4.84 7.93
CA GLU A 92 -7.81 -5.73 7.00
C GLU A 92 -6.85 -6.44 6.04
N TRP A 93 -5.55 -6.09 6.10
CA TRP A 93 -4.51 -6.56 5.17
C TRP A 93 -3.24 -6.95 5.92
N GLU A 94 -2.63 -8.07 5.53
CA GLU A 94 -1.36 -8.54 6.08
C GLU A 94 -0.28 -8.43 5.00
N CYS A 95 0.82 -7.76 5.32
CA CYS A 95 1.95 -7.58 4.41
C CYS A 95 3.08 -8.54 4.76
N ASP A 96 3.64 -9.21 3.76
CA ASP A 96 4.84 -10.00 3.95
C ASP A 96 6.03 -9.05 4.16
N ALA A 97 6.71 -9.21 5.31
CA ALA A 97 8.01 -8.61 5.53
C ALA A 97 9.07 -9.60 5.01
N ASP A 98 9.63 -9.35 3.82
CA ASP A 98 10.80 -10.07 3.33
C ASP A 98 12.01 -9.98 4.28
#